data_AF-A0A1D9G5U0-F1
#
_entry.id   AF-A0A1D9G5U0-F1
#
_cell.length_a   1.000
_cell.length_b   1.000
_cell.length_c   1.000
_cell.angle_alpha   90.00
_cell.angle_beta   90.00
_cell.angle_gamma   90.00
#
_symmetry.space_group_name_H-M   'P 1'
#
loop_
_entity.id
_entity.type
_entity.pdbx_description
1 polymer ?
#
loop_
_entity_poly.entity_id
_entity_poly.type
_entity_poly.pdbx_seq_one_letter_code
_entity_poly.pdbx_strand_id
1 'polypeptide(L)'
;MFSRLKLTKLVALFAAVISLFCTLQTPALAAVPIDMPCFDRAYRTELPASDPDGAIWYNSCGERMEIVVDYANGLWNYGSAEPYNTLVGPKGNPNGPVYDNFANPTCNGAELSYLINGEPIPYGCYSIQRSFFVEEGEFVQLVNNDAKGSAYQDNEGAIVIKYIRNLRAW
;
A
#
# COMPACT_ATOMS: atom_id res chain seq x y z
N MET A 1 -21.31 46.21 -39.94
CA MET A 1 -19.86 45.90 -39.83
C MET A 1 -19.53 45.74 -38.34
N PHE A 2 -19.83 44.58 -37.75
CA PHE A 2 -19.64 44.34 -36.30
C PHE A 2 -18.44 43.44 -36.03
N SER A 3 -17.61 43.93 -35.12
CA SER A 3 -16.31 43.49 -34.64
C SER A 3 -16.12 41.97 -34.45
N ARG A 4 -15.27 41.36 -35.30
CA ARG A 4 -14.64 40.05 -35.07
C ARG A 4 -13.54 40.08 -33.98
N LEU A 5 -13.24 41.26 -33.41
CA LEU A 5 -12.12 41.44 -32.47
C LEU A 5 -12.44 41.10 -31.00
N LYS A 6 -13.72 40.88 -30.65
CA LYS A 6 -14.12 40.61 -29.25
C LYS A 6 -14.19 39.12 -28.88
N LEU A 7 -14.30 38.22 -29.86
CA LEU A 7 -14.50 36.79 -29.58
C LEU A 7 -13.20 36.05 -29.26
N THR A 8 -12.09 36.43 -29.90
CA THR A 8 -10.76 35.80 -29.69
C THR A 8 -10.19 36.08 -28.30
N LYS A 9 -10.46 37.25 -27.71
CA LYS A 9 -10.02 37.55 -26.34
C LYS A 9 -10.82 36.79 -25.28
N LEU A 10 -12.09 36.45 -25.55
CA LEU A 10 -12.91 35.68 -24.62
C LEU A 10 -12.49 34.19 -24.55
N VAL A 11 -12.11 33.61 -25.70
CA VAL A 11 -11.66 32.21 -25.79
C VAL A 11 -10.28 32.02 -25.13
N ALA A 12 -9.37 32.99 -25.30
CA ALA A 12 -8.06 32.94 -24.64
C ALA A 12 -8.16 33.06 -23.10
N LEU A 13 -9.13 33.83 -22.59
CA LEU A 13 -9.36 33.95 -21.15
C LEU A 13 -9.92 32.65 -20.54
N PHE A 14 -10.79 31.94 -21.28
CA PHE A 14 -11.34 30.66 -20.83
C PHE A 14 -10.28 29.54 -20.82
N ALA A 15 -9.37 29.50 -21.79
CA ALA A 15 -8.29 28.52 -21.81
C ALA A 15 -7.28 28.74 -20.66
N ALA A 16 -6.99 29.99 -20.30
CA ALA A 16 -6.08 30.30 -19.20
C ALA A 16 -6.68 29.97 -17.82
N VAL A 17 -7.99 30.13 -17.64
CA VAL A 17 -8.67 29.78 -16.38
C VAL A 17 -8.78 28.25 -16.21
N ILE A 18 -8.98 27.50 -17.29
CA ILE A 18 -9.02 26.02 -17.23
C ILE A 18 -7.62 25.46 -16.94
N SER A 19 -6.55 26.03 -17.52
CA SER A 19 -5.17 25.61 -17.20
C SER A 19 -4.74 25.97 -15.77
N LEU A 20 -5.34 27.00 -15.14
CA LEU A 20 -5.05 27.36 -13.75
C LEU A 20 -5.74 26.42 -12.73
N PHE A 21 -6.80 25.72 -13.15
CA PHE A 21 -7.50 24.73 -12.31
C PHE A 21 -6.91 23.31 -12.41
N CYS A 22 -6.00 23.04 -13.36
CA CYS A 22 -5.37 21.72 -13.52
C CYS A 22 -4.05 21.54 -12.75
N THR A 23 -3.54 22.58 -12.07
CA THR A 23 -2.31 22.50 -11.25
C THR A 23 -2.57 22.50 -9.76
N LEU A 24 -3.81 22.29 -9.33
CA LEU A 24 -4.07 21.80 -7.98
C LEU A 24 -3.71 20.32 -7.95
N GLN A 25 -2.40 20.05 -7.95
CA GLN A 25 -1.88 18.84 -7.34
C GLN A 25 -2.49 18.83 -5.94
N THR A 26 -3.46 17.94 -5.73
CA THR A 26 -3.77 17.46 -4.40
C THR A 26 -2.42 17.16 -3.76
N PRO A 27 -2.04 17.81 -2.64
CA PRO A 27 -0.87 17.35 -1.92
C PRO A 27 -1.13 15.88 -1.70
N ALA A 28 -0.25 15.02 -2.23
CA ALA A 28 -0.20 13.65 -1.78
C ALA A 28 -0.20 13.78 -0.26
N LEU A 29 -1.24 13.25 0.40
CA LEU A 29 -1.18 13.07 1.83
C LEU A 29 0.00 12.13 1.99
N ALA A 30 1.19 12.69 2.25
CA ALA A 30 2.29 11.92 2.77
C ALA A 30 1.69 11.28 4.03
N ALA A 31 1.53 9.96 4.00
CA ALA A 31 1.13 9.22 5.18
C ALA A 31 2.08 9.67 6.29
N VAL A 32 1.57 10.45 7.24
CA VAL A 32 2.38 10.92 8.36
C VAL A 32 2.73 9.66 9.13
N PRO A 33 4.01 9.27 9.22
CA PRO A 33 4.39 8.08 9.94
C PRO A 33 3.90 8.27 11.38
N ILE A 34 3.02 7.38 11.84
CA ILE A 34 2.58 7.41 13.22
C ILE A 34 3.79 7.00 14.05
N ASP A 35 4.38 7.96 14.77
CA ASP A 35 5.46 7.71 15.72
C ASP A 35 5.02 6.64 16.71
N MET A 36 5.78 5.56 16.77
CA MET A 36 5.34 4.34 17.42
C MET A 36 5.83 4.24 18.85
N PRO A 37 4.93 3.96 19.81
CA PRO A 37 5.37 3.75 21.16
C PRO A 37 6.15 2.43 21.30
N CYS A 38 7.23 2.51 22.06
CA CYS A 38 8.26 1.49 22.19
C CYS A 38 7.97 0.57 23.37
N PHE A 39 6.98 -0.30 23.19
CA PHE A 39 6.69 -1.38 24.12
C PHE A 39 5.96 -2.52 23.40
N ASP A 40 5.99 -3.70 24.00
CA ASP A 40 5.31 -4.86 23.48
C ASP A 40 3.80 -4.63 23.43
N ARG A 41 3.21 -4.76 22.25
CA ARG A 41 1.76 -4.58 22.08
C ARG A 41 1.23 -5.34 20.87
N ALA A 42 0.01 -5.82 21.01
CA ALA A 42 -0.78 -6.35 19.91
C ALA A 42 -1.59 -5.23 19.23
N TYR A 43 -1.57 -5.24 17.91
CA TYR A 43 -2.25 -4.27 17.06
C TYR A 43 -3.24 -4.99 16.15
N ARG A 44 -4.30 -4.29 15.77
CA ARG A 44 -5.28 -4.75 14.79
C ARG A 44 -5.48 -3.63 13.79
N THR A 45 -5.26 -3.91 12.50
CA THR A 45 -5.52 -2.98 11.41
C THR A 45 -6.39 -3.64 10.37
N GLU A 46 -7.19 -2.85 9.69
CA GLU A 46 -7.84 -3.23 8.44
C GLU A 46 -6.99 -2.67 7.30
N LEU A 47 -6.73 -3.49 6.29
CA LEU A 47 -5.89 -3.18 5.16
C LEU A 47 -6.74 -3.30 3.88
N PRO A 48 -7.15 -2.18 3.26
CA PRO A 48 -7.89 -2.21 2.03
C PRO A 48 -7.00 -2.67 0.86
N ALA A 49 -7.59 -3.39 -0.09
CA ALA A 49 -6.90 -3.92 -1.27
C ALA A 49 -6.36 -2.83 -2.19
N SER A 50 -7.00 -1.66 -2.16
CA SER A 50 -6.76 -0.52 -3.05
C SER A 50 -5.69 0.45 -2.57
N ASP A 51 -5.06 0.17 -1.43
CA ASP A 51 -4.05 1.04 -0.86
C ASP A 51 -2.64 0.53 -1.23
N PRO A 52 -1.92 1.23 -2.13
CA PRO A 52 -0.58 0.83 -2.57
C PRO A 52 0.48 0.99 -1.48
N ASP A 53 0.22 1.88 -0.53
CA ASP A 53 1.10 2.17 0.60
C ASP A 53 0.79 1.22 1.77
N GLY A 54 -0.45 0.79 1.85
CA GLY A 54 -0.94 -0.20 2.80
C GLY A 54 -0.80 0.26 4.25
N ALA A 55 -0.56 -0.67 5.17
CA ALA A 55 -0.29 -0.32 6.56
C ALA A 55 1.20 -0.01 6.74
N ILE A 56 1.55 1.28 6.81
CA ILE A 56 2.93 1.76 7.01
C ILE A 56 3.22 2.01 8.48
N TRP A 57 4.38 1.53 8.94
CA TRP A 57 4.86 1.66 10.31
C TRP A 57 6.33 2.02 10.37
N TYR A 58 6.72 3.08 11.07
CA TYR A 58 8.11 3.45 11.33
C TYR A 58 8.63 2.95 12.70
N ASN A 59 9.78 2.28 12.74
CA ASN A 59 10.43 1.91 14.00
C ASN A 59 11.28 3.08 14.54
N SER A 60 10.74 3.82 15.51
CA SER A 60 11.43 4.92 16.20
C SER A 60 12.11 4.51 17.52
N CYS A 61 12.22 3.23 17.81
CA CYS A 61 12.46 2.78 19.20
C CYS A 61 13.91 2.72 19.67
N GLY A 62 14.87 3.20 18.88
CA GLY A 62 16.29 3.09 19.25
C GLY A 62 16.81 1.65 19.27
N GLU A 63 15.96 0.69 18.95
CA GLU A 63 16.19 -0.74 19.09
C GLU A 63 15.52 -1.52 17.96
N ARG A 64 16.02 -2.73 17.73
CA ARG A 64 15.45 -3.68 16.79
C ARG A 64 14.10 -4.20 17.29
N MET A 65 13.10 -4.19 16.41
CA MET A 65 11.75 -4.67 16.70
C MET A 65 11.48 -5.98 15.98
N GLU A 66 10.89 -6.94 16.67
CA GLU A 66 10.32 -8.15 16.05
C GLU A 66 8.83 -7.92 15.77
N ILE A 67 8.42 -8.12 14.52
CA ILE A 67 7.02 -8.12 14.10
C ILE A 67 6.57 -9.55 13.91
N VAL A 68 5.49 -9.95 14.59
CA VAL A 68 4.87 -11.28 14.45
C VAL A 68 3.44 -11.12 13.95
N VAL A 69 3.11 -11.71 12.80
CA VAL A 69 1.72 -11.76 12.35
C VAL A 69 1.02 -12.93 13.03
N ASP A 70 0.10 -12.59 13.94
CA ASP A 70 -0.68 -13.55 14.74
C ASP A 70 -1.92 -14.02 13.98
N TYR A 71 -2.49 -13.16 13.13
CA TYR A 71 -3.72 -13.46 12.40
C TYR A 71 -3.86 -12.56 11.18
N ALA A 72 -4.31 -13.12 10.06
CA ALA A 72 -4.91 -12.34 8.98
C ALA A 72 -6.14 -13.06 8.44
N ASN A 73 -7.21 -12.31 8.17
CA ASN A 73 -8.44 -12.84 7.59
C ASN A 73 -9.22 -11.74 6.87
N GLY A 74 -10.07 -12.13 5.94
CA GLY A 74 -10.76 -11.23 5.03
C GLY A 74 -10.56 -11.71 3.60
N LEU A 75 -11.10 -10.95 2.67
CA LEU A 75 -11.05 -11.24 1.26
C LEU A 75 -10.77 -9.96 0.48
N TRP A 76 -9.87 -10.07 -0.49
CA TRP A 76 -9.54 -8.99 -1.42
C TRP A 76 -9.14 -9.56 -2.78
N ASN A 77 -9.05 -8.70 -3.79
CA ASN A 77 -8.58 -9.08 -5.12
C ASN A 77 -7.43 -8.14 -5.55
N TYR A 78 -6.94 -8.31 -6.78
CA TYR A 78 -5.80 -7.55 -7.30
C TYR A 78 -6.04 -7.16 -8.77
N GLY A 79 -7.28 -6.76 -9.06
CA GLY A 79 -7.70 -6.22 -10.34
C GLY A 79 -9.17 -6.50 -10.64
N SER A 80 -9.70 -5.85 -11.66
CA SER A 80 -11.12 -5.93 -12.05
C SER A 80 -11.43 -7.00 -13.11
N ALA A 81 -10.41 -7.52 -13.80
CA ALA A 81 -10.55 -8.53 -14.84
C ALA A 81 -10.17 -9.94 -14.36
N GLU A 82 -10.67 -10.99 -15.01
CA GLU A 82 -10.20 -12.36 -14.77
C GLU A 82 -8.73 -12.53 -15.21
N PRO A 83 -7.88 -13.25 -14.46
CA PRO A 83 -8.17 -13.99 -13.22
C PRO A 83 -7.96 -13.17 -11.93
N TYR A 84 -7.82 -11.85 -12.02
CA TYR A 84 -7.42 -10.93 -10.94
C TYR A 84 -8.56 -10.50 -10.01
N ASN A 85 -9.79 -10.51 -10.51
CA ASN A 85 -11.02 -10.13 -9.80
C ASN A 85 -11.49 -11.12 -8.72
N THR A 86 -10.86 -12.29 -8.63
CA THR A 86 -11.22 -13.30 -7.65
C THR A 86 -10.83 -12.82 -6.25
N LEU A 87 -11.83 -12.68 -5.39
CA LEU A 87 -11.64 -12.41 -3.97
C LEU A 87 -10.98 -13.61 -3.28
N VAL A 88 -9.75 -13.42 -2.83
CA VAL A 88 -8.91 -14.41 -2.16
C VAL A 88 -8.54 -13.97 -0.75
N GLY A 89 -8.21 -14.94 0.10
CA GLY A 89 -7.71 -14.65 1.45
C GLY A 89 -6.24 -14.21 1.44
N PRO A 90 -5.63 -14.04 2.63
CA PRO A 90 -4.27 -13.49 2.76
C PRO A 90 -3.15 -14.31 2.08
N LYS A 91 -3.43 -15.55 1.65
CA LYS A 91 -2.50 -16.40 0.88
C LYS A 91 -2.46 -16.06 -0.61
N GLY A 92 -3.30 -15.14 -1.08
CA GLY A 92 -3.38 -14.76 -2.47
C GLY A 92 -3.98 -15.83 -3.38
N ASN A 93 -3.88 -15.59 -4.68
CA ASN A 93 -4.33 -16.46 -5.74
C ASN A 93 -3.17 -17.34 -6.24
N PRO A 94 -3.07 -18.62 -5.81
CA PRO A 94 -1.96 -19.50 -6.21
C PRO A 94 -1.99 -19.89 -7.70
N ASN A 95 -3.10 -19.63 -8.39
CA ASN A 95 -3.26 -19.91 -9.82
C ASN A 95 -3.15 -18.64 -10.66
N GLY A 96 -2.98 -17.49 -10.02
CA GLY A 96 -2.79 -16.21 -10.67
C GLY A 96 -1.39 -16.09 -11.30
N PRO A 97 -1.22 -15.25 -12.32
CA PRO A 97 0.12 -14.93 -12.80
C PRO A 97 0.88 -14.16 -11.71
N VAL A 98 2.19 -14.45 -11.61
CA VAL A 98 3.13 -13.68 -10.80
C VAL A 98 4.02 -12.91 -11.77
N TYR A 99 4.19 -11.62 -11.52
CA TYR A 99 4.99 -10.74 -12.38
C TYR A 99 6.16 -10.15 -11.61
N ASP A 100 7.26 -9.90 -12.33
CA ASP A 100 8.48 -9.29 -11.78
C ASP A 100 8.24 -7.87 -11.23
N ASN A 101 7.16 -7.21 -11.66
CA ASN A 101 6.79 -5.88 -11.21
C ASN A 101 5.83 -5.85 -10.01
N PHE A 102 5.51 -7.01 -9.40
CA PHE A 102 4.75 -7.06 -8.16
C PHE A 102 5.51 -6.41 -7.00
N ALA A 103 4.78 -5.96 -5.97
CA ALA A 103 5.37 -5.45 -4.74
C ALA A 103 6.38 -6.44 -4.15
N ASN A 104 6.01 -7.73 -4.12
CA ASN A 104 6.89 -8.85 -3.86
C ASN A 104 6.77 -9.94 -4.96
N PRO A 105 7.74 -10.01 -5.89
CA PRO A 105 7.73 -10.98 -6.99
C PRO A 105 7.83 -12.45 -6.56
N THR A 106 8.11 -12.72 -5.29
CA THR A 106 8.19 -14.10 -4.76
C THR A 106 6.86 -14.63 -4.24
N CYS A 107 5.84 -13.78 -4.15
CA CYS A 107 4.52 -14.11 -3.60
C CYS A 107 3.45 -14.18 -4.69
N ASN A 108 2.34 -14.85 -4.39
CA ASN A 108 1.19 -14.90 -5.30
C ASN A 108 0.55 -13.52 -5.46
N GLY A 109 -0.19 -13.30 -6.55
CA GLY A 109 -1.05 -12.13 -6.69
C GLY A 109 -2.11 -12.09 -5.57
N ALA A 110 -2.39 -10.91 -5.04
CA ALA A 110 -3.19 -10.68 -3.84
C ALA A 110 -2.73 -11.41 -2.56
N GLU A 111 -1.50 -11.89 -2.48
CA GLU A 111 -0.97 -12.37 -1.21
C GLU A 111 -0.67 -11.19 -0.28
N LEU A 112 -0.85 -11.34 1.04
CA LEU A 112 -0.38 -10.32 1.97
C LEU A 112 1.16 -10.34 1.99
N SER A 113 1.76 -9.23 1.58
CA SER A 113 3.21 -9.07 1.46
C SER A 113 3.79 -8.11 2.50
N TYR A 114 4.99 -8.43 2.98
CA TYR A 114 5.80 -7.65 3.92
C TYR A 114 6.94 -6.96 3.16
N LEU A 115 7.07 -5.65 3.33
CA LEU A 115 8.17 -4.87 2.80
C LEU A 115 8.86 -4.11 3.93
N ILE A 116 10.18 -3.97 3.82
CA ILE A 116 10.97 -3.09 4.69
C ILE A 116 11.56 -2.00 3.81
N ASN A 117 11.32 -0.75 4.17
CA ASN A 117 11.73 0.42 3.40
C ASN A 117 11.24 0.40 1.93
N GLY A 118 10.09 -0.22 1.68
CA GLY A 118 9.52 -0.39 0.33
C GLY A 118 10.15 -1.52 -0.50
N GLU A 119 11.07 -2.29 0.10
CA GLU A 119 11.71 -3.44 -0.56
C GLU A 119 11.14 -4.77 -0.04
N PRO A 120 10.90 -5.75 -0.95
CA PRO A 120 10.39 -7.05 -0.55
C PRO A 120 11.43 -7.82 0.24
N ILE A 121 11.01 -8.43 1.35
CA ILE A 121 11.87 -9.34 2.10
C ILE A 121 11.75 -10.78 1.51
N PRO A 122 12.82 -11.61 1.52
CA PRO A 122 12.82 -12.94 0.88
C PRO A 122 11.76 -13.94 1.40
N TYR A 123 11.26 -13.72 2.62
CA TYR A 123 10.18 -14.51 3.23
C TYR A 123 8.94 -13.64 3.47
N GLY A 124 8.79 -12.61 2.65
CA GLY A 124 7.81 -11.54 2.75
C GLY A 124 6.40 -11.95 2.40
N CYS A 125 6.16 -13.21 2.02
CA CYS A 125 4.84 -13.72 1.73
C CYS A 125 4.13 -14.16 3.01
N TYR A 126 2.80 -14.11 2.99
CA TYR A 126 1.97 -14.38 4.15
C TYR A 126 2.26 -15.74 4.79
N SER A 127 2.63 -15.70 6.07
CA SER A 127 2.66 -16.84 6.97
C SER A 127 2.27 -16.37 8.35
N ILE A 128 1.34 -17.08 8.98
CA ILE A 128 1.03 -16.89 10.41
C ILE A 128 2.26 -17.31 11.21
N GLN A 129 2.50 -16.66 12.35
CA GLN A 129 3.59 -16.92 13.29
C GLN A 129 5.00 -16.76 12.71
N ARG A 130 5.13 -16.24 11.48
CA ARG A 130 6.42 -15.80 10.99
C ARG A 130 6.74 -14.47 11.67
N SER A 131 7.97 -14.37 12.14
CA SER A 131 8.52 -13.12 12.61
C SER A 131 9.57 -12.58 11.66
N PHE A 132 9.67 -11.26 11.61
CA PHE A 132 10.74 -10.56 10.94
C PHE A 132 11.17 -9.38 11.80
N PHE A 133 12.40 -8.92 11.56
CA PHE A 133 12.99 -7.86 12.34
C PHE A 133 13.06 -6.57 11.54
N VAL A 134 12.94 -5.46 12.25
CA VAL A 134 12.95 -4.11 11.73
C VAL A 134 13.98 -3.35 12.55
N GLU A 135 15.00 -2.81 11.90
CA GLU A 135 16.02 -2.00 12.55
C GLU A 135 15.47 -0.61 12.91
N GLU A 136 16.21 0.13 13.74
CA GLU A 136 15.88 1.52 14.03
C GLU A 136 15.89 2.34 12.74
N GLY A 137 14.88 3.18 12.55
CA GLY A 137 14.77 4.08 11.41
C GLY A 137 14.20 3.44 10.15
N GLU A 138 13.94 2.13 10.16
CA GLU A 138 13.26 1.45 9.08
C GLU A 138 11.75 1.55 9.22
N PHE A 139 11.03 1.43 8.10
CA PHE A 139 9.59 1.27 8.11
C PHE A 139 9.16 -0.06 7.49
N VAL A 140 8.08 -0.61 8.02
CA VAL A 140 7.40 -1.79 7.51
C VAL A 140 6.18 -1.35 6.73
N GLN A 141 5.94 -2.01 5.60
CA GLN A 141 4.69 -1.91 4.86
C GLN A 141 4.05 -3.29 4.77
N LEU A 142 2.75 -3.35 5.06
CA LEU A 142 1.90 -4.48 4.70
C LEU A 142 1.05 -4.10 3.50
N VAL A 143 1.13 -4.89 2.43
CA VAL A 143 0.43 -4.56 1.18
C VAL A 143 -0.30 -5.78 0.62
N ASN A 144 -1.32 -5.50 -0.19
CA ASN A 144 -1.90 -6.45 -1.12
C ASN A 144 -0.91 -6.68 -2.27
N ASN A 145 -0.43 -7.91 -2.50
CA ASN A 145 0.63 -8.12 -3.49
C ASN A 145 0.11 -7.95 -4.92
N ASP A 146 0.38 -6.79 -5.49
CA ASP A 146 0.01 -6.43 -6.86
C ASP A 146 1.13 -5.63 -7.54
N ALA A 147 0.97 -5.35 -8.83
CA ALA A 147 1.90 -4.58 -9.63
C ALA A 147 2.13 -3.18 -9.04
N LYS A 148 3.39 -2.79 -8.90
CA LYS A 148 3.76 -1.46 -8.41
C LYS A 148 3.16 -0.37 -9.31
N GLY A 149 2.67 0.72 -8.70
CA GLY A 149 2.09 1.86 -9.42
C GLY A 149 0.56 1.92 -9.34
N SER A 150 -0.11 2.18 -10.47
CA SER A 150 -1.56 2.45 -10.50
C SER A 150 -2.45 1.21 -10.40
N ALA A 151 -1.89 0.00 -10.31
CA ALA A 151 -2.67 -1.25 -10.33
C ALA A 151 -3.59 -1.42 -9.11
N TYR A 152 -3.32 -0.71 -8.01
CA TYR A 152 -4.17 -0.80 -6.81
C TYR A 152 -5.55 -0.16 -6.98
N GLN A 153 -5.77 0.67 -8.00
CA GLN A 153 -7.02 1.45 -8.12
C GLN A 153 -8.25 0.61 -8.44
N ASP A 154 -8.06 -0.57 -9.05
CA ASP A 154 -9.16 -1.49 -9.37
C ASP A 154 -9.17 -2.73 -8.47
N ASN A 155 -8.45 -2.67 -7.35
CA ASN A 155 -8.48 -3.69 -6.30
C ASN A 155 -9.64 -3.42 -5.35
N GLU A 156 -10.28 -4.49 -4.88
CA GLU A 156 -11.46 -4.46 -4.02
C GLU A 156 -11.28 -5.37 -2.81
N GLY A 157 -12.02 -5.04 -1.75
CA GLY A 157 -12.02 -5.79 -0.49
C GLY A 157 -10.98 -5.30 0.51
N ALA A 158 -10.82 -6.07 1.58
CA ALA A 158 -9.92 -5.77 2.66
C ALA A 158 -9.60 -7.02 3.48
N ILE A 159 -8.44 -7.00 4.13
CA ILE A 159 -8.10 -7.98 5.17
C ILE A 159 -7.89 -7.29 6.51
N VAL A 160 -8.26 -7.97 7.57
CA VAL A 160 -7.97 -7.60 8.94
C VAL A 160 -6.74 -8.37 9.38
N ILE A 161 -5.75 -7.65 9.89
CA ILE A 161 -4.48 -8.21 10.34
C ILE A 161 -4.32 -7.91 11.84
N LYS A 162 -3.89 -8.93 12.59
CA LYS A 162 -3.36 -8.74 13.94
C LYS A 162 -1.89 -9.09 13.96
N TYR A 163 -1.10 -8.21 14.54
CA TYR A 163 0.33 -8.40 14.67
C TYR A 163 0.80 -7.94 16.05
N ILE A 164 1.84 -8.60 16.54
CA ILE A 164 2.50 -8.30 17.80
C ILE A 164 3.82 -7.63 17.46
N ARG A 165 4.14 -6.58 18.20
CA ARG A 165 5.45 -5.95 18.18
C ARG A 165 6.15 -6.30 19.47
N ASN A 166 7.34 -6.88 19.38
CA ASN A 166 8.19 -7.13 20.54
C ASN A 166 9.47 -6.31 20.43
N LEU A 167 9.78 -5.52 21.45
CA LEU A 167 11.11 -4.94 21.58
C LEU A 167 12.08 -6.03 22.01
N ARG A 168 13.18 -6.16 21.26
CA ARG A 168 14.23 -7.12 21.57
C ARG A 168 15.47 -6.34 21.96
N ALA A 169 15.61 -6.09 23.27
CA ALA A 169 16.89 -5.68 23.84
C ALA A 169 17.91 -6.82 23.67
N TRP A 170 19.10 -6.51 23.19
CA TRP A 170 20.22 -7.45 23.06
C TRP A 170 21.06 -7.48 24.33
#